data_AF-A0A3D3HB41-F1
#
_entry.id   AF-A0A3D3HB41-F1
#
_cell.length_a   1.000
_cell.length_b   1.000
_cell.length_c   1.000
_cell.angle_alpha   90.00
_cell.angle_beta   90.00
_cell.angle_gamma   90.00
#
_symmetry.space_group_name_H-M   'P 1'
#
loop_
_entity.id
_entity.type
_entity.pdbx_description
1 polymer ?
#
loop_
_entity_poly.entity_id
_entity_poly.type
_entity_poly.pdbx_seq_one_letter_code
_entity_poly.pdbx_strand_id
1 'polypeptide(L)'
;MKKNIKINLGSLKSQLDKLKPFFSKHGSFMAILFVLLIYLFIVWRISALAAAEPEIEAIDAALTSSAVPKIDSKAIEQIQQLEQNSPQVQALFNQARNNPFQE
;
A
#
# COMPACT_ATOMS: atom_id res chain seq x y z
N MET A 1 -10.29 22.62 27.59
CA MET A 1 -11.58 23.27 27.26
C MET A 1 -12.18 22.61 26.02
N LYS A 2 -13.30 21.87 26.16
CA LYS A 2 -14.00 21.23 25.03
C LYS A 2 -14.81 22.30 24.28
N LYS A 3 -14.36 22.71 23.09
CA LYS A 3 -15.14 23.60 22.21
C LYS A 3 -16.27 22.79 21.57
N ASN A 4 -17.49 22.95 22.08
CA ASN A 4 -18.69 22.42 21.44
C ASN A 4 -18.97 23.23 20.17
N ILE A 5 -18.57 22.72 19.02
CA ILE A 5 -18.92 23.31 17.72
C ILE A 5 -20.37 22.92 17.44
N LYS A 6 -21.32 23.76 17.85
CA LYS A 6 -22.72 23.65 17.41
C LYS A 6 -22.77 24.07 15.94
N ILE A 7 -22.55 23.13 15.02
CA ILE A 7 -22.68 23.37 13.58
C ILE A 7 -24.17 23.56 13.28
N ASN A 8 -24.61 24.82 13.25
CA ASN A 8 -25.94 25.17 12.77
C ASN A 8 -25.97 25.06 11.24
N LEU A 9 -26.55 23.98 10.71
CA LEU A 9 -26.69 23.77 9.26
C LEU A 9 -27.44 24.93 8.56
N GLY A 10 -28.37 25.59 9.27
CA GLY A 10 -29.10 26.75 8.74
C GLY A 10 -28.21 27.98 8.51
N SER A 11 -27.20 28.20 9.34
CA SER A 11 -26.24 29.31 9.16
C SER A 11 -25.16 29.02 8.11
N LEU A 12 -24.89 27.74 7.82
CA LEU A 12 -24.00 27.39 6.71
C LEU A 12 -24.63 27.78 5.36
N LYS A 13 -25.94 27.58 5.21
CA LYS A 13 -26.64 27.87 3.95
C LYS A 13 -26.64 29.37 3.62
N SER A 14 -26.89 30.23 4.60
CA SER A 14 -26.87 31.69 4.39
C SER A 14 -25.46 32.24 4.15
N GLN A 15 -24.42 31.59 4.68
CA GLN A 15 -23.03 31.92 4.36
C GLN A 15 -22.64 31.47 2.95
N LEU A 16 -23.17 30.33 2.48
CA LEU A 16 -22.95 29.83 1.13
C LEU A 16 -23.60 30.74 0.06
N ASP A 17 -24.79 31.26 0.34
CA ASP A 17 -25.49 32.19 -0.56
C ASP A 17 -24.74 33.52 -0.74
N LYS A 18 -23.93 33.94 0.25
CA LYS A 18 -23.06 35.13 0.15
C LYS A 18 -21.79 34.89 -0.69
N LEU A 19 -21.32 33.65 -0.81
CA LEU A 19 -20.18 33.30 -1.68
C LEU A 19 -20.61 33.15 -3.15
N LYS A 20 -21.87 32.85 -3.41
CA LYS A 20 -22.45 32.65 -4.76
C LYS A 20 -22.10 33.74 -5.79
N PRO A 21 -22.19 35.05 -5.51
CA PRO A 21 -21.82 36.08 -6.50
C PRO A 21 -20.31 36.17 -6.77
N PHE A 22 -19.47 35.67 -5.86
CA PHE A 22 -18.01 35.64 -6.05
C PHE A 22 -17.59 34.53 -7.02
N PHE A 23 -18.31 33.40 -6.99
CA PHE A 23 -18.10 32.29 -7.92
C PHE A 23 -18.70 32.55 -9.32
N SER A 24 -19.67 33.45 -9.48
CA SER A 24 -20.37 33.61 -10.76
C SER A 24 -19.57 34.34 -11.84
N LYS A 25 -18.58 35.18 -11.47
CA LYS A 25 -17.74 35.90 -12.45
C LYS A 25 -16.43 35.19 -12.79
N HIS A 26 -15.85 34.41 -11.86
CA HIS A 26 -14.56 33.74 -12.03
C HIS A 26 -14.64 32.24 -11.71
N GLY A 27 -15.77 31.61 -12.02
CA GLY A 27 -16.05 30.22 -11.67
C GLY A 27 -15.03 29.22 -12.21
N SER A 28 -14.53 29.43 -13.44
CA SER A 28 -13.49 28.56 -14.02
C SER A 28 -12.16 28.66 -13.25
N PHE A 29 -11.72 29.87 -12.92
CA PHE A 29 -10.52 30.09 -12.12
C PHE A 29 -10.65 29.46 -10.73
N MET A 30 -11.81 29.62 -10.08
CA MET A 30 -12.07 28.99 -8.78
C MET A 30 -12.15 27.47 -8.85
N ALA A 31 -12.70 26.90 -9.92
CA ALA A 31 -12.71 25.46 -10.12
C ALA A 31 -11.30 24.89 -10.25
N ILE A 32 -10.44 25.54 -11.05
CA ILE A 32 -9.03 25.16 -11.20
C ILE A 32 -8.29 25.28 -9.86
N LEU A 33 -8.48 26.39 -9.15
CA LEU A 33 -7.87 26.61 -7.84
C LEU A 33 -8.32 25.55 -6.82
N PHE A 34 -9.60 25.18 -6.83
CA PHE A 34 -10.15 24.16 -5.96
C PHE A 34 -9.56 22.77 -6.24
N VAL A 35 -9.43 22.39 -7.51
CA VAL A 35 -8.76 21.15 -7.91
C VAL A 35 -7.30 21.15 -7.46
N LEU A 36 -6.59 22.27 -7.60
CA LEU A 36 -5.21 22.42 -7.16
C LEU A 36 -5.08 22.27 -5.64
N LEU A 37 -5.99 22.86 -4.86
CA LEU A 37 -6.03 22.69 -3.41
C LEU A 37 -6.28 21.24 -2.98
N ILE A 38 -7.19 20.54 -3.67
CA ILE A 38 -7.42 19.11 -3.43
C ILE A 38 -6.15 18.31 -3.70
N TYR A 39 -5.46 18.58 -4.82
CA TYR A 39 -4.22 17.90 -5.15
C TYR A 39 -3.16 18.11 -4.06
N LEU A 40 -2.93 19.35 -3.64
CA LEU A 40 -1.99 19.66 -2.56
C LEU A 40 -2.37 18.97 -1.24
N PHE A 41 -3.67 18.93 -0.91
CA PHE A 41 -4.17 18.25 0.26
C PHE A 41 -3.92 16.74 0.22
N ILE A 42 -4.16 16.10 -0.93
CA ILE A 42 -3.91 14.68 -1.13
C ILE A 42 -2.41 14.40 -0.96
N VAL A 43 -1.54 15.15 -1.63
CA VAL A 43 -0.09 14.98 -1.52
C VAL A 43 0.38 15.14 -0.08
N TRP A 44 -0.10 16.17 0.62
CA TRP A 44 0.22 16.39 2.03
C TRP A 44 -0.24 15.23 2.92
N ARG A 45 -1.43 14.69 2.68
CA ARG A 45 -1.95 13.51 3.42
C ARG A 45 -1.14 12.27 3.12
N ILE A 46 -0.76 12.04 1.87
CA ILE A 46 0.12 10.93 1.48
C ILE A 46 1.46 11.07 2.20
N SER A 47 2.09 12.24 2.19
CA SER A 47 3.36 12.45 2.90
C SER A 47 3.24 12.20 4.40
N ALA A 48 2.12 12.60 5.02
CA ALA A 48 1.86 12.32 6.43
C ALA A 48 1.69 10.81 6.72
N LEU A 49 1.10 10.05 5.79
CA LEU A 49 0.92 8.61 5.89
C LEU A 49 2.20 7.83 5.54
N ALA A 50 3.01 8.34 4.61
CA ALA A 50 4.26 7.71 4.16
C ALA A 50 5.43 7.95 5.14
N ALA A 51 5.41 9.04 5.90
CA ALA A 51 6.37 9.32 6.96
C ALA A 51 5.97 8.68 8.30
N ALA A 52 4.78 8.07 8.38
CA ALA A 52 4.41 7.26 9.54
C ALA A 52 5.20 5.95 9.47
N GLU A 53 6.07 5.74 10.46
CA GLU A 53 6.75 4.47 10.65
C GLU A 53 5.68 3.37 10.79
N PRO A 54 5.72 2.30 9.97
CA PRO A 54 4.71 1.25 10.04
C PRO A 54 4.77 0.60 11.42
N GLU A 55 3.66 0.64 12.15
CA GLU A 55 3.58 -0.07 13.43
C GLU A 55 3.84 -1.56 13.21
N ILE A 56 4.53 -2.19 14.16
CA ILE A 56 5.01 -3.59 14.06
C ILE A 56 3.87 -4.56 13.70
N GLU A 57 2.64 -4.25 14.13
CA GLU A 57 1.42 -5.01 13.79
C GLU A 57 1.09 -5.05 12.28
N ALA A 58 1.41 -3.98 11.53
CA ALA A 58 1.20 -3.93 10.09
C ALA A 58 2.24 -4.75 9.32
N ILE A 59 3.43 -4.93 9.88
CA ILE A 59 4.50 -5.79 9.33
C ILE A 59 4.10 -7.26 9.50
N ASP A 60 3.61 -7.64 10.68
CA ASP A 60 3.12 -9.00 10.94
C ASP A 60 1.88 -9.35 10.10
N ALA A 61 0.98 -8.40 9.88
CA ALA A 61 -0.16 -8.56 8.97
C ALA A 61 0.27 -8.70 7.50
N ALA A 62 1.28 -7.95 7.06
CA ALA A 62 1.82 -8.07 5.70
C ALA A 62 2.59 -9.39 5.49
N LEU A 63 3.37 -9.84 6.49
CA LEU A 63 4.10 -11.12 6.46
C LEU A 63 3.17 -12.33 6.48
N THR A 64 2.02 -12.24 7.14
CA THR A 64 0.99 -13.29 7.12
C THR A 64 0.14 -13.27 5.84
N SER A 65 -0.04 -12.10 5.22
CA SER A 65 -0.74 -11.97 3.92
C SER A 65 0.13 -12.34 2.72
N SER A 66 1.45 -12.17 2.84
CA SER A 66 2.40 -12.66 1.85
C SER A 66 2.46 -14.16 2.02
N ALA A 67 1.85 -14.89 1.09
CA ALA A 67 1.94 -16.34 1.01
C ALA A 67 3.40 -16.71 0.70
N VAL A 68 4.26 -16.69 1.72
CA VAL A 68 5.59 -17.27 1.64
C VAL A 68 5.36 -18.73 1.26
N PRO A 69 5.84 -19.19 0.10
CA PRO A 69 5.63 -20.57 -0.31
C PRO A 69 6.28 -21.45 0.74
N LYS A 70 5.45 -22.12 1.55
CA LYS A 70 5.92 -23.10 2.53
C LYS A 70 6.37 -24.32 1.76
N ILE A 71 7.68 -24.54 1.70
CA ILE A 71 8.24 -25.77 1.15
C ILE A 71 7.80 -26.92 2.07
N ASP A 72 7.21 -27.97 1.49
CA ASP A 72 6.82 -29.16 2.23
C ASP A 72 8.06 -29.80 2.88
N SER A 73 8.05 -29.91 4.21
CA SER A 73 9.15 -30.51 4.98
C SER A 73 9.40 -31.97 4.58
N LYS A 74 8.35 -32.68 4.14
CA LYS A 74 8.48 -34.05 3.64
C LYS A 74 9.25 -34.11 2.32
N ALA A 75 9.06 -33.12 1.45
CA ALA A 75 9.81 -33.03 0.19
C ALA A 75 11.30 -32.76 0.45
N ILE A 76 11.63 -31.92 1.45
CA ILE A 76 13.01 -31.67 1.87
C ILE A 76 13.69 -32.97 2.32
N GLU A 77 13.01 -33.75 3.16
CA GLU A 77 13.55 -35.00 3.69
C GLU A 77 13.78 -36.03 2.57
N GLN A 78 12.86 -36.13 1.61
CA GLN A 78 13.01 -36.99 0.44
C GLN A 78 14.16 -36.55 -0.47
N ILE A 79 14.33 -35.25 -0.70
CA ILE A 79 15.45 -34.71 -1.49
C ILE A 79 16.78 -35.02 -0.81
N GLN A 80 16.89 -34.81 0.50
CA GLN A 80 18.10 -35.14 1.26
C GLN A 80 18.44 -36.63 1.21
N GLN A 81 17.44 -37.51 1.33
CA GLN A 81 17.63 -38.95 1.18
C GLN A 81 18.11 -39.31 -0.23
N LEU A 82 17.58 -38.67 -1.28
CA LEU A 82 18.00 -38.93 -2.66
C LEU A 82 19.41 -38.43 -2.95
N GLU A 83 19.80 -37.27 -2.43
CA GLU A 83 21.17 -36.75 -2.54
C GLU A 83 22.19 -37.67 -1.85
N GLN A 84 21.86 -38.17 -0.67
CA GLN A 84 22.77 -39.02 0.11
C GLN A 84 22.93 -40.43 -0.47
N ASN A 85 21.92 -40.95 -1.16
CA ASN A 85 21.90 -42.34 -1.63
C ASN A 85 22.20 -42.51 -3.12
N SER A 86 22.36 -41.43 -3.90
CA SER A 86 22.62 -41.53 -5.34
C SER A 86 23.62 -40.50 -5.86
N PRO A 87 24.83 -40.93 -6.25
CA PRO A 87 25.83 -40.06 -6.87
C PRO A 87 25.34 -39.42 -8.18
N GLN A 88 24.47 -40.11 -8.92
CA GLN A 88 23.88 -39.63 -10.18
C GLN A 88 22.89 -38.48 -9.94
N VAL A 89 22.08 -38.57 -8.86
CA VAL A 89 21.16 -37.50 -8.47
C VAL A 89 21.94 -36.25 -8.04
N GLN A 90 23.03 -36.43 -7.30
CA GLN A 90 23.89 -35.31 -6.90
C GLN A 90 24.53 -34.60 -8.11
N ALA A 91 24.95 -35.34 -9.14
CA ALA A 91 25.44 -34.76 -10.39
C ALA A 91 24.34 -33.96 -11.12
N LEU A 92 23.11 -34.50 -11.17
CA LEU A 92 21.96 -33.82 -11.77
C LEU A 92 21.61 -32.51 -11.04
N PHE A 93 21.59 -32.53 -9.71
CA PHE A 93 21.37 -31.32 -8.90
C PHE A 93 22.48 -30.29 -9.11
N ASN A 94 23.74 -30.71 -9.14
CA ASN A 94 24.86 -29.81 -9.41
C ASN A 94 24.77 -29.17 -10.80
N GLN A 95 24.38 -29.95 -11.81
CA GLN A 95 24.16 -29.44 -13.16
C GLN A 95 22.98 -28.47 -13.22
N ALA A 96 21.83 -28.83 -12.64
CA ALA A 96 20.65 -27.97 -12.58
C ALA A 96 20.90 -26.67 -11.80
N ARG A 97 21.73 -26.70 -10.74
CA ARG A 97 22.14 -25.49 -10.00
C ARG A 97 23.03 -24.57 -10.84
N ASN A 98 23.92 -25.15 -11.64
CA ASN A 98 24.82 -24.38 -12.50
C ASN A 98 24.12 -23.86 -13.76
N ASN A 99 23.06 -24.53 -14.24
CA ASN A 99 22.32 -24.12 -15.43
C ASN A 99 20.83 -24.51 -15.37
N PRO A 100 20.01 -23.74 -14.62
CA PRO A 100 18.63 -24.14 -14.28
C PRO A 100 17.61 -24.06 -15.42
N PHE A 101 17.99 -23.59 -16.61
CA PHE A 101 17.06 -23.35 -17.73
C PHE A 101 17.49 -24.00 -19.06
N GLN A 102 18.42 -24.94 -19.01
CA GLN A 102 18.78 -25.73 -20.20
C GLN A 102 18.21 -27.14 -20.07
N GLU A 103 17.16 -27.37 -20.85
CA GLU A 103 16.64 -28.70 -21.19
C GLU A 103 17.43 -29.31 -22.35
#